data_AF-A0A7S0M0M7-F1
#
_entry.id   AF-A0A7S0M0M7-F1
#
_cell.length_a   1.000
_cell.length_b   1.000
_cell.length_c   1.000
_cell.angle_alpha   90.00
_cell.angle_beta   90.00
_cell.angle_gamma   90.00
#
_symmetry.space_group_name_H-M   'P 1'
#
loop_
_entity.id
_entity.type
_entity.pdbx_description
1 polymer ?
#
loop_
_entity_poly.entity_id
_entity_poly.type
_entity_poly.pdbx_seq_one_letter_code
_entity_poly.pdbx_strand_id
1 'polypeptide(L)'
;KKEIAVKLPHQDMKFCFETAFAKMDDLLKSTSLDRGTSASMCVIQNNGDESHLHFANVGDTRVILIRSSDAVLLSKEHTACTKDEIQRLLECPAFTKSDRRVQSQTRVSRALG
;
A
#
# COMPACT_ATOMS: atom_id res chain seq x y z
N LYS A 1 -31.45 -8.18 7.69
CA LYS A 1 -30.05 -8.61 7.44
C LYS A 1 -29.33 -8.48 8.78
N LYS A 2 -28.86 -9.58 9.38
CA LYS A 2 -28.04 -9.50 10.61
C LYS A 2 -26.65 -9.03 10.19
N GLU A 3 -26.31 -7.78 10.50
CA GLU A 3 -24.91 -7.37 10.56
C GLU A 3 -24.28 -8.17 11.69
N ILE A 4 -23.42 -9.12 11.34
CA ILE A 4 -22.52 -9.72 12.30
C ILE A 4 -21.45 -8.67 12.55
N ALA A 5 -21.70 -7.77 13.50
CA ALA A 5 -20.67 -6.94 14.08
C ALA A 5 -19.76 -7.88 14.88
N VAL A 6 -18.80 -8.50 14.18
CA VAL A 6 -17.70 -9.20 14.83
C VAL A 6 -16.94 -8.12 15.58
N LYS A 7 -17.06 -8.14 16.91
CA LYS A 7 -16.26 -7.31 17.80
C LYS A 7 -14.83 -7.85 17.71
N LEU A 8 -14.13 -7.46 16.64
CA LEU A 8 -12.72 -7.76 16.50
C LEU A 8 -12.03 -7.13 17.72
N PRO A 9 -11.12 -7.84 18.40
CA PRO A 9 -10.27 -7.19 19.39
C PRO A 9 -9.65 -5.95 18.75
N HIS A 10 -9.25 -4.96 19.56
CA HIS A 10 -8.56 -3.77 19.06
C HIS A 10 -7.22 -4.23 18.45
N GLN A 11 -7.27 -4.68 17.20
CA GLN A 11 -6.13 -5.14 16.45
C GLN A 11 -5.46 -3.92 15.89
N ASP A 12 -4.13 -3.92 15.96
CA ASP A 12 -3.33 -2.90 15.30
C ASP A 12 -3.68 -2.92 13.80
N MET A 13 -4.28 -1.83 13.30
CA MET A 13 -4.70 -1.75 11.91
C MET A 13 -3.51 -1.90 10.95
N LYS A 14 -2.29 -1.54 11.40
CA LYS A 14 -1.05 -1.81 10.67
C LYS A 14 -0.87 -3.30 10.42
N PHE A 15 -1.03 -4.13 11.45
CA PHE A 15 -0.95 -5.58 11.35
C PHE A 15 -2.02 -6.14 10.41
N CYS A 16 -3.25 -5.60 10.45
CA CYS A 16 -4.32 -5.99 9.55
C CYS A 16 -3.97 -5.71 8.08
N PHE A 17 -3.45 -4.51 7.77
CA PHE A 17 -3.02 -4.16 6.40
C PHE A 17 -1.84 -5.01 5.93
N GLU A 18 -0.81 -5.20 6.76
CA GLU A 18 0.35 -6.02 6.43
C GLU A 18 -0.07 -7.47 6.14
N THR A 19 -0.95 -8.03 6.98
CA THR A 19 -1.50 -9.38 6.79
C THR A 19 -2.35 -9.46 5.52
N ALA A 20 -3.17 -8.45 5.24
CA ALA A 20 -4.03 -8.44 4.06
C ALA A 20 -3.21 -8.37 2.76
N PHE A 21 -2.20 -7.49 2.70
CA PHE A 21 -1.31 -7.40 1.54
C PHE A 21 -0.49 -8.67 1.35
N ALA A 22 0.10 -9.23 2.41
CA ALA A 22 0.86 -10.49 2.30
C ALA A 22 -0.01 -11.65 1.78
N LYS A 23 -1.22 -11.82 2.32
CA LYS A 23 -2.14 -12.88 1.86
C LYS A 23 -2.58 -12.67 0.41
N MET A 24 -2.83 -11.42 0.00
CA MET A 24 -3.19 -11.12 -1.38
C MET A 24 -2.03 -11.41 -2.33
N ASP A 25 -0.82 -11.04 -1.94
CA ASP A 25 0.41 -11.30 -2.70
C ASP A 25 0.65 -12.81 -2.89
N ASP A 26 0.49 -13.60 -1.83
CA ASP A 26 0.60 -15.06 -1.90
C ASP A 26 -0.47 -15.70 -2.80
N LEU A 27 -1.70 -15.17 -2.78
CA LEU A 27 -2.74 -15.60 -3.70
C LEU A 27 -2.38 -15.26 -5.15
N LEU A 28 -1.86 -14.06 -5.41
CA LEU A 28 -1.50 -13.62 -6.76
C LEU A 28 -0.31 -14.41 -7.33
N LYS A 29 0.70 -14.76 -6.51
CA LYS A 29 1.80 -15.63 -6.93
C LYS A 29 1.33 -16.97 -7.51
N SER A 30 0.22 -17.51 -6.99
CA SER A 30 -0.34 -18.77 -7.47
C SER A 30 -0.97 -18.68 -8.88
N THR A 31 -1.18 -17.47 -9.40
CA THR A 31 -1.85 -17.24 -10.70
C THR A 31 -0.91 -17.23 -11.90
N SER A 32 0.41 -17.37 -11.71
CA SER A 32 1.44 -17.36 -12.78
C SER A 32 1.38 -16.14 -13.72
N LEU A 33 0.93 -15.00 -13.20
CA LEU A 33 0.88 -13.75 -13.96
C LEU A 33 2.21 -13.02 -13.81
N ASP A 34 2.91 -12.74 -14.92
CA ASP A 34 4.06 -11.82 -14.96
C ASP A 34 3.61 -10.36 -14.88
N ARG A 35 2.71 -10.04 -13.95
CA ARG A 35 2.12 -8.70 -13.77
C ARG A 35 1.95 -8.39 -12.30
N GLY A 36 2.36 -7.18 -11.92
CA GLY A 36 2.06 -6.61 -10.62
C GLY A 36 1.00 -5.51 -10.70
N THR A 37 0.40 -5.17 -9.57
CA THR A 37 -0.53 -4.05 -9.43
C THR A 37 -0.19 -3.17 -8.23
N SER A 38 -0.40 -1.86 -8.37
CA SER A 38 -0.48 -0.95 -7.22
C SER A 38 -1.79 -1.21 -6.47
N ALA A 39 -1.79 -0.98 -5.16
CA ALA A 39 -2.97 -1.13 -4.30
C ALA A 39 -2.97 -0.08 -3.19
N SER A 40 -4.11 0.57 -2.99
CA SER A 40 -4.33 1.47 -1.85
C SER A 40 -5.62 1.07 -1.16
N MET A 41 -5.60 1.06 0.18
CA MET A 41 -6.73 0.63 0.99
C MET A 41 -7.06 1.70 2.04
N CYS A 42 -8.34 2.03 2.14
CA CYS A 42 -8.89 2.92 3.14
C CYS A 42 -9.91 2.16 3.99
N VAL A 43 -9.80 2.24 5.31
CA VAL A 43 -10.79 1.68 6.24
C VAL A 43 -11.28 2.80 7.14
N ILE A 44 -12.58 3.05 7.13
CA ILE A 44 -13.22 4.00 8.03
C ILE A 44 -13.79 3.20 9.20
N GLN A 45 -13.33 3.51 10.40
CA GLN A 45 -13.79 2.90 11.64
C GLN A 45 -14.56 3.93 12.46
N ASN A 46 -15.84 3.66 12.72
CA ASN A 46 -16.68 4.49 13.56
C ASN A 46 -16.78 3.86 14.96
N ASN A 47 -16.32 4.58 15.97
CA ASN A 47 -16.34 4.20 17.38
C ASN A 47 -17.21 5.19 18.17
N GLY A 48 -18.52 5.15 17.94
CA GLY A 48 -19.45 6.10 18.56
C GLY A 48 -19.25 7.51 17.99
N ASP A 49 -18.80 8.44 18.83
CA ASP A 49 -18.60 9.85 18.47
C ASP A 49 -17.28 10.11 17.72
N GLU A 50 -16.40 9.10 17.61
CA GLU A 50 -15.14 9.20 16.88
C GLU A 50 -15.15 8.40 15.58
N SER A 51 -14.65 9.01 14.49
CA SER A 51 -14.38 8.34 13.22
C SER A 51 -12.88 8.37 12.92
N HIS A 52 -12.30 7.19 12.72
CA HIS A 52 -10.89 7.02 12.38
C HIS A 52 -10.77 6.57 10.92
N LEU A 53 -9.93 7.27 10.14
CA LEU A 53 -9.56 6.84 8.79
C LEU A 53 -8.19 6.18 8.84
N HIS A 54 -8.15 4.91 8.50
CA HIS A 54 -6.92 4.14 8.35
C HIS A 54 -6.57 3.98 6.88
N PHE A 55 -5.29 4.10 6.55
CA PHE A 55 -4.83 4.09 5.16
C PHE A 55 -3.55 3.27 4.99
N ALA A 56 -3.48 2.50 3.91
CA ALA A 56 -2.26 1.81 3.49
C ALA A 56 -2.09 1.86 1.96
N ASN A 57 -0.83 1.91 1.51
CA ASN A 57 -0.48 2.00 0.09
C ASN A 57 0.68 1.07 -0.27
N VAL A 58 0.59 0.43 -1.42
CA VAL A 58 1.66 -0.30 -2.11
C VAL A 58 1.66 0.16 -3.55
N GLY A 59 2.79 0.66 -4.02
CA GLY A 59 2.93 1.24 -5.37
C GLY A 59 2.84 2.75 -5.43
N ASP A 60 2.53 3.25 -6.62
CA ASP A 60 2.60 4.66 -7.00
C ASP A 60 1.24 5.37 -7.03
N THR A 61 0.18 4.70 -6.55
CA THR A 61 -1.14 5.31 -6.44
C THR A 61 -1.12 6.52 -5.49
N ARG A 62 -1.60 7.65 -5.99
CA ARG A 62 -1.74 8.89 -5.23
C ARG A 62 -3.13 8.97 -4.59
N VAL A 63 -3.18 9.14 -3.27
CA VAL A 63 -4.44 9.23 -2.51
C VAL A 63 -4.48 10.53 -1.73
N ILE A 64 -5.53 11.31 -1.95
CA ILE A 64 -5.73 12.63 -1.36
C ILE A 64 -7.06 12.60 -0.59
N LEU A 65 -7.01 12.97 0.69
CA LEU A 65 -8.19 13.20 1.52
C LEU A 65 -8.62 14.65 1.36
N ILE A 66 -9.85 14.87 0.91
CA ILE A 66 -10.44 16.20 0.80
C ILE A 66 -11.43 16.39 1.94
N ARG A 67 -11.30 17.48 2.68
CA ARG A 67 -12.28 17.95 3.67
C ARG A 67 -12.77 19.34 3.28
N SER A 68 -13.70 19.89 4.05
CA SER A 68 -14.39 21.13 3.69
C SER A 68 -13.47 22.33 3.41
N SER A 69 -12.27 22.38 4.00
CA SER A 69 -11.33 23.49 3.84
C SER A 69 -9.91 23.08 3.44
N ASP A 70 -9.60 21.79 3.33
CA ASP A 70 -8.24 21.33 3.06
C ASP A 70 -8.20 20.05 2.21
N ALA A 71 -7.02 19.81 1.62
CA ALA A 71 -6.68 18.60 0.91
C ALA A 71 -5.36 18.06 1.46
N VAL A 72 -5.36 16.84 1.96
CA VAL A 72 -4.21 16.20 2.59
C VAL A 72 -3.78 15.02 1.73
N LEU A 73 -2.53 15.03 1.26
CA LEU A 73 -1.93 13.87 0.60
C LEU A 73 -1.71 12.77 1.65
N LEU A 74 -2.44 11.65 1.54
CA LEU A 74 -2.32 10.51 2.44
C LEU A 74 -1.23 9.53 2.01
N SER A 75 -1.04 9.36 0.70
CA SER A 75 -0.12 8.34 0.19
C SER A 75 1.30 8.87 0.01
N LYS A 76 2.25 7.97 0.27
CA LYS A 76 3.63 8.08 -0.17
C LYS A 76 3.80 7.15 -1.36
N GLU A 77 4.27 7.71 -2.48
CA GLU A 77 4.50 6.94 -3.69
C GLU A 77 5.75 6.06 -3.55
N HIS A 78 5.60 4.78 -3.87
CA HIS A 78 6.68 3.80 -3.90
C HIS A 78 7.23 3.69 -5.33
N THR A 79 8.17 4.57 -5.66
CA THR A 79 8.84 4.59 -6.97
C THR A 79 10.35 4.43 -6.82
N ALA A 80 11.03 4.04 -7.89
CA ALA A 80 12.49 4.01 -7.96
C ALA A 80 13.15 5.41 -7.87
N CYS A 81 12.35 6.49 -7.69
CA CYS A 81 12.83 7.85 -7.47
C CYS A 81 12.67 8.31 -6.01
N THR A 82 11.84 7.62 -5.22
CA THR A 82 11.58 8.00 -3.82
C THR A 82 12.80 7.66 -2.97
N LYS A 83 13.31 8.61 -2.17
CA LYS A 83 14.57 8.47 -1.42
C LYS A 83 14.67 7.16 -0.62
N ASP A 84 13.64 6.84 0.15
CA ASP A 84 13.60 5.64 1.00
C ASP A 84 13.57 4.35 0.17
N GLU A 85 12.92 4.39 -1.00
CA GLU A 85 12.88 3.26 -1.92
C GLU A 85 14.20 3.08 -2.66
N ILE A 86 14.89 4.16 -3.01
CA ILE A 86 16.26 4.08 -3.54
C ILE A 86 17.16 3.40 -2.52
N GLN A 87 17.08 3.78 -1.24
CA GLN A 87 17.90 3.16 -0.20
C GLN A 87 17.63 1.67 -0.10
N ARG A 88 16.35 1.26 -0.08
CA ARG A 88 15.96 -0.15 -0.09
C ARG A 88 16.44 -0.89 -1.34
N LEU A 89 16.33 -0.27 -2.51
CA LEU A 89 16.72 -0.90 -3.78
C LEU A 89 18.24 -1.00 -3.94
N LEU A 90 19.03 -0.13 -3.32
CA LEU A 90 20.49 -0.24 -3.31
C LEU A 90 21.00 -1.48 -2.57
N GLU A 91 20.19 -2.08 -1.70
CA GLU A 91 20.47 -3.37 -1.08
C GLU A 91 20.24 -4.55 -2.06
N CYS A 92 19.57 -4.31 -3.20
CA CYS A 92 19.38 -5.29 -4.25
C CYS A 92 20.50 -5.20 -5.30
N PRO A 93 21.29 -6.27 -5.53
CA PRO A 93 22.42 -6.27 -6.47
C PRO A 93 22.06 -5.92 -7.92
N ALA A 94 20.78 -6.11 -8.30
CA ALA A 94 20.28 -5.91 -9.66
C ALA A 94 19.75 -4.49 -9.92
N PHE A 95 19.75 -3.58 -8.94
CA PHE A 95 19.26 -2.22 -9.13
C PHE A 95 20.38 -1.28 -9.59
N THR A 96 20.14 -0.57 -10.69
CA THR A 96 21.01 0.53 -11.15
C THR A 96 20.25 1.84 -11.07
N LYS A 97 20.88 2.89 -10.54
CA LYS A 97 20.22 4.16 -10.25
C LYS A 97 19.93 5.02 -11.49
N SER A 98 20.55 4.70 -12.63
CA SER A 98 20.64 5.58 -13.80
C SER A 98 19.33 5.77 -14.57
N ASP A 99 18.41 4.81 -14.54
CA ASP A 99 17.23 4.79 -15.41
C ASP A 99 15.91 5.10 -14.70
N ARG A 100 15.95 5.34 -13.38
CA ARG A 100 14.77 5.55 -12.52
C ARG A 100 13.75 4.40 -12.62
N ARG A 101 14.23 3.19 -12.87
CA ARG A 101 13.44 1.96 -12.99
C ARG A 101 14.09 0.83 -12.18
N VAL A 102 13.27 -0.07 -11.65
CA VAL A 102 13.74 -1.33 -11.08
C VAL A 102 14.10 -2.27 -12.23
N GLN A 103 15.39 -2.64 -12.33
CA GLN A 103 15.94 -3.51 -13.38
C GLN A 103 15.60 -3.04 -14.82
N SER A 104 15.50 -1.73 -15.05
CA SER A 104 15.07 -1.16 -16.34
C SER A 104 13.65 -1.54 -16.81
N GLN A 105 12.85 -2.23 -15.99
CA GLN A 105 11.52 -2.72 -16.36
C GLN A 105 10.40 -1.80 -15.87
N THR A 106 10.35 -1.51 -14.57
CA THR A 106 9.23 -0.79 -13.93
C THR A 106 9.67 0.43 -13.16
N ARG A 107 8.85 1.48 -13.11
CA ARG A 107 9.12 2.68 -12.29
C ARG A 107 8.64 2.54 -10.85
N VAL A 108 7.75 1.58 -10.62
CA VAL A 108 7.16 1.28 -9.31
C VAL A 108 8.11 0.36 -8.54
N SER A 109 8.35 0.64 -7.26
CA SER A 109 9.29 -0.12 -6.44
C SER A 109 8.62 -1.16 -5.53
N ARG A 110 7.31 -1.02 -5.27
CA ARG A 110 6.50 -2.00 -4.53
C ARG A 110 5.20 -2.25 -5.27
N ALA A 111 4.80 -3.50 -5.44
CA ALA A 111 3.53 -3.90 -6.03
C ALA A 111 3.02 -5.14 -5.30
N LEU A 112 1.75 -5.48 -5.51
CA LEU A 112 1.24 -6.83 -5.27
C LEU A 112 1.44 -7.66 -6.54
N GLY A 113 1.79 -8.93 -6.40
CA GLY A 113 2.09 -9.86 -7.51
C GLY A 113 3.57 -10.18 -7.64
#